data_AF-A0A5J6GLP9-F1
#
_entry.id   AF-A0A5J6GLP9-F1
#
_cell.length_a   1.000
_cell.length_b   1.000
_cell.length_c   1.000
_cell.angle_alpha   90.00
_cell.angle_beta   90.00
_cell.angle_gamma   90.00
#
_symmetry.space_group_name_H-M   'P 1'
#
loop_
_entity.id
_entity.type
_entity.pdbx_description
1 polymer ?
#
loop_
_entity_poly.entity_id
_entity_poly.type
_entity_poly.pdbx_seq_one_letter_code
_entity_poly.pdbx_strand_id
1 'polypeptide(L)'
;MRGFLASSIGVTCAAALALPLTLPSSGARAATPAAESPAGSAVAAAPARAAGSVPGSTQSLPLTPAGSDRSMGSAPREEGIARRDVRPFSLVGVVWDDPEAELHGTVQVRTRATGTIAWSAWQGVETHNHEHAADPGTPERGTGAVRGSTAPLWVGDSDGIELRVRAESDRSEQPDRSGGSERALPQTPPASPLPNLPKGLRLDLVDPGDEPPLQGAKAEVARATALTAESAAASAVNADLAPIGAAVIPELTERQTEDDLIAARGGPEAVGKARPYIGPRPRIITRKGWGADEKLREKDFAYTRTVKAAFVHHSASGNNYSCSQAGSVLRSIYRFHVKSSGWRDFGYNFAVDKCGNIYEGRAGGVAKPVLGAHTLGFNTDSMGIAVLGTYSSSNPPKAAVNAVARLTAWKLGLYGANPRGSTYLKSGGGNLYKKGSNVRLRVISGHRDGFATECPGSRLYKKLGKARSSSARFQGR
;
A
#
# COMPACT_ATOMS: atom_id res chain seq x y z
N MET A 1 23.63 53.70 -27.75
CA MET A 1 22.38 54.36 -27.36
C MET A 1 21.78 53.54 -26.22
N ARG A 2 22.04 53.90 -24.96
CA ARG A 2 21.15 54.63 -24.02
C ARG A 2 19.77 53.94 -23.89
N GLY A 3 19.28 53.52 -22.73
CA GLY A 3 19.76 53.70 -21.35
C GLY A 3 18.97 52.87 -20.32
N PHE A 4 19.56 52.82 -19.12
CA PHE A 4 19.06 52.25 -17.87
C PHE A 4 17.97 53.11 -17.21
N LEU A 5 17.07 52.49 -16.43
CA LEU A 5 16.48 53.12 -15.24
C LEU A 5 16.34 52.09 -14.12
N ALA A 6 17.07 52.34 -13.03
CA ALA A 6 16.91 51.77 -11.71
C ALA A 6 16.05 52.72 -10.85
N SER A 7 15.36 52.19 -9.84
CA SER A 7 14.96 52.98 -8.68
C SER A 7 14.89 52.13 -7.42
N SER A 8 15.57 52.64 -6.42
CA SER A 8 15.73 52.18 -5.05
C SER A 8 15.12 53.23 -4.13
N ILE A 9 14.41 52.82 -3.08
CA ILE A 9 14.19 53.63 -1.88
C ILE A 9 14.38 52.70 -0.68
N GLY A 10 15.41 52.99 0.11
CA GLY A 10 15.62 52.39 1.42
C GLY A 10 14.89 53.18 2.51
N VAL A 11 14.66 52.54 3.65
CA VAL A 11 14.40 53.23 4.92
C VAL A 11 15.17 52.50 6.03
N THR A 12 15.71 53.34 6.89
CA THR A 12 16.79 53.23 7.88
C THR A 12 16.52 52.37 9.12
N CYS A 13 17.60 51.75 9.62
CA CYS A 13 17.76 51.24 10.97
C CYS A 13 17.82 52.36 12.02
N ALA A 14 17.27 52.12 13.20
CA ALA A 14 17.74 52.75 14.44
C ALA A 14 17.68 51.72 15.58
N ALA A 15 18.85 51.30 16.04
CA ALA A 15 19.05 50.52 17.25
C ALA A 15 19.45 51.48 18.37
N ALA A 16 18.85 51.35 19.56
CA ALA A 16 19.33 51.97 20.78
C ALA A 16 19.28 50.95 21.91
N LEU A 17 20.46 50.52 22.33
CA LEU A 17 20.76 49.75 23.54
C LEU A 17 20.83 50.71 24.73
N ALA A 18 20.14 50.39 25.83
CA ALA A 18 20.56 50.79 27.17
C ALA A 18 19.93 49.84 28.22
N LEU A 19 20.78 49.04 28.84
CA LEU A 19 20.66 48.39 30.16
C LEU A 19 21.62 49.16 31.11
N PRO A 20 21.65 48.98 32.46
CA PRO A 20 21.13 47.86 33.28
C PRO A 20 20.58 48.25 34.69
N LEU A 21 20.35 47.21 35.54
CA LEU A 21 20.31 47.19 37.03
C LEU A 21 18.99 47.69 37.69
N THR A 22 18.32 47.05 38.68
CA THR A 22 18.63 46.07 39.76
C THR A 22 17.33 45.40 40.28
N LEU A 23 17.42 44.18 40.84
CA LEU A 23 16.47 43.56 41.79
C LEU A 23 16.94 43.86 43.25
N PRO A 24 16.16 43.70 44.37
CA PRO A 24 15.29 42.55 44.67
C PRO A 24 14.07 42.72 45.60
N SER A 25 13.30 41.62 45.73
CA SER A 25 12.82 40.99 46.99
C SER A 25 11.30 40.75 47.14
N SER A 26 11.00 39.46 47.35
CA SER A 26 10.19 38.84 48.40
C SER A 26 8.73 39.24 48.64
N GLY A 27 7.84 38.24 48.54
CA GLY A 27 6.53 38.27 49.18
C GLY A 27 5.65 37.07 48.84
N ALA A 28 5.80 35.97 49.56
CA ALA A 28 4.86 34.85 49.53
C ALA A 28 3.81 34.99 50.66
N ARG A 29 2.51 34.83 50.36
CA ARG A 29 1.52 34.16 51.25
C ARG A 29 0.13 33.93 50.62
N ALA A 30 -0.20 32.64 50.50
CA ALA A 30 -1.43 31.90 50.85
C ALA A 30 -2.87 32.50 50.77
N ALA A 31 -3.71 31.79 49.99
CA ALA A 31 -4.99 31.12 50.32
C ALA A 31 -6.28 31.91 50.72
N THR A 32 -7.25 31.99 49.77
CA THR A 32 -8.70 31.58 49.73
C THR A 32 -9.65 31.70 50.97
N PRO A 33 -11.03 31.72 50.85
CA PRO A 33 -11.91 31.41 49.69
C PRO A 33 -13.22 32.26 49.47
N ALA A 34 -13.91 31.94 48.36
CA ALA A 34 -15.38 31.85 48.10
C ALA A 34 -16.27 33.10 47.82
N ALA A 35 -16.82 33.15 46.59
CA ALA A 35 -18.25 33.40 46.28
C ALA A 35 -18.58 32.98 44.82
N GLU A 36 -19.81 32.51 44.59
CA GLU A 36 -20.30 31.68 43.49
C GLU A 36 -20.69 32.40 42.16
N SER A 37 -20.45 31.71 41.03
CA SER A 37 -21.22 31.49 39.76
C SER A 37 -22.16 32.56 39.14
N PRO A 38 -22.45 32.56 37.78
CA PRO A 38 -22.55 31.36 36.92
C PRO A 38 -22.06 31.43 35.44
N ALA A 39 -21.83 30.21 34.91
CA ALA A 39 -22.11 29.67 33.57
C ALA A 39 -21.80 30.47 32.28
N GLY A 40 -20.85 29.94 31.49
CA GLY A 40 -20.62 30.32 30.10
C GLY A 40 -19.64 29.38 29.37
N SER A 41 -20.18 28.31 28.79
CA SER A 41 -19.66 27.50 27.66
C SER A 41 -18.14 27.28 27.53
N ALA A 42 -17.63 26.20 28.14
CA ALA A 42 -16.31 25.68 27.81
C ALA A 42 -16.39 24.79 26.55
N VAL A 43 -15.75 25.23 25.48
CA VAL A 43 -15.38 24.37 24.35
C VAL A 43 -14.48 23.28 24.90
N ALA A 44 -14.95 22.04 24.88
CA ALA A 44 -14.18 20.89 25.34
C ALA A 44 -12.90 20.77 24.50
N ALA A 45 -11.76 21.10 25.11
CA ALA A 45 -10.46 20.74 24.59
C ALA A 45 -10.41 19.21 24.42
N ALA A 46 -9.98 18.77 23.24
CA ALA A 46 -9.81 17.36 22.93
C ALA A 46 -8.94 16.67 24.01
N PRO A 47 -9.29 15.46 24.47
CA PRO A 47 -8.48 14.77 25.45
C PRO A 47 -7.10 14.50 24.86
N ALA A 48 -6.06 14.83 25.64
CA ALA A 48 -4.68 14.49 25.32
C ALA A 48 -4.60 12.99 24.99
N ARG A 49 -4.16 12.66 23.76
CA ARG A 49 -3.94 11.27 23.31
C ARG A 49 -3.06 10.57 24.34
N ALA A 50 -3.56 9.49 24.94
CA ALA A 50 -2.80 8.65 25.84
C ALA A 50 -1.51 8.17 25.14
N ALA A 51 -0.37 8.26 25.83
CA ALA A 51 0.97 7.97 25.33
C ALA A 51 1.24 6.47 25.00
N GLY A 52 0.20 5.70 24.64
CA GLY A 52 0.28 4.28 24.29
C GLY A 52 -0.47 3.87 23.02
N SER A 53 -1.19 4.78 22.34
CA SER A 53 -1.86 4.45 21.08
C SER A 53 -0.89 4.46 19.91
N VAL A 54 -0.80 3.34 19.20
CA VAL A 54 -0.21 3.24 17.86
C VAL A 54 -0.74 4.37 16.96
N PRO A 55 0.09 5.02 16.13
CA PRO A 55 -0.40 5.98 15.15
C PRO A 55 -1.45 5.38 14.21
N GLY A 56 -2.57 6.09 14.04
CA GLY A 56 -3.67 5.71 13.15
C GLY A 56 -4.70 4.76 13.76
N SER A 57 -5.80 4.56 13.05
CA SER A 57 -6.94 3.76 13.53
C SER A 57 -7.72 3.10 12.39
N THR A 58 -8.53 2.10 12.72
CA THR A 58 -9.49 1.47 11.81
C THR A 58 -10.88 1.63 12.39
N GLN A 59 -11.84 2.02 11.57
CA GLN A 59 -13.26 2.10 11.91
C GLN A 59 -14.04 1.19 10.98
N SER A 60 -14.75 0.21 11.53
CA SER A 60 -15.63 -0.68 10.77
C SER A 60 -17.08 -0.25 10.92
N LEU A 61 -17.80 -0.16 9.81
CA LEU A 61 -19.21 0.21 9.73
C LEU A 61 -19.98 -0.91 9.01
N PRO A 62 -20.97 -1.56 9.64
CA PRO A 62 -21.78 -2.56 8.96
C PRO A 62 -22.58 -1.91 7.82
N LEU A 63 -22.71 -2.62 6.70
CA LEU A 63 -23.61 -2.21 5.64
C LEU A 63 -25.04 -2.60 6.00
N THR A 64 -25.99 -1.77 5.59
CA THR A 64 -27.42 -2.03 5.75
C THR A 64 -28.08 -2.09 4.37
N PRO A 65 -29.12 -2.92 4.17
CA PRO A 65 -29.93 -2.84 2.96
C PRO A 65 -30.39 -1.40 2.73
N ALA A 66 -30.16 -0.88 1.54
CA ALA A 66 -30.72 0.41 1.16
C ALA A 66 -32.24 0.26 1.15
N GLY A 67 -32.95 1.13 1.88
CA GLY A 67 -34.41 1.09 1.96
C GLY A 67 -34.99 1.13 0.54
N SER A 68 -35.74 0.09 0.16
CA SER A 68 -36.45 0.06 -1.10
C SER A 68 -37.50 1.17 -1.06
N ASP A 69 -37.28 2.23 -1.84
CA ASP A 69 -38.39 3.09 -2.19
C ASP A 69 -39.42 2.19 -2.87
N ARG A 70 -40.64 2.14 -2.30
CA ARG A 70 -41.69 1.18 -2.67
C ARG A 70 -42.18 1.49 -4.08
N SER A 71 -41.43 1.06 -5.08
CA SER A 71 -41.82 1.00 -6.48
C SER A 71 -41.60 -0.43 -6.94
N MET A 72 -42.68 -1.07 -7.39
CA MET A 72 -42.69 -2.46 -7.79
C MET A 72 -41.71 -2.72 -8.94
N GLY A 73 -40.74 -3.61 -8.70
CA GLY A 73 -39.82 -4.13 -9.70
C GLY A 73 -38.60 -4.78 -9.05
N SER A 74 -38.01 -5.77 -9.72
CA SER A 74 -36.79 -6.49 -9.28
C SER A 74 -35.57 -5.56 -9.22
N ALA A 75 -35.53 -4.66 -8.25
CA ALA A 75 -34.37 -3.81 -8.02
C ALA A 75 -33.19 -4.69 -7.57
N PRO A 76 -31.97 -4.47 -8.09
CA PRO A 76 -30.78 -5.14 -7.58
C PRO A 76 -30.68 -4.93 -6.08
N ARG A 77 -30.33 -5.98 -5.33
CA ARG A 77 -30.06 -5.86 -3.89
C ARG A 77 -28.91 -4.87 -3.70
N GLU A 78 -29.22 -3.73 -3.11
CA GLU A 78 -28.28 -2.67 -2.79
C GLU A 78 -28.09 -2.65 -1.27
N GLU A 79 -26.83 -2.75 -0.84
CA GLU A 79 -26.42 -2.55 0.55
C GLU A 79 -25.49 -1.35 0.61
N GLY A 80 -25.52 -0.57 1.70
CA GLY A 80 -24.71 0.62 1.74
C GLY A 80 -24.72 1.35 3.07
N ILE A 81 -24.08 2.52 3.03
CA ILE A 81 -24.01 3.48 4.13
C ILE A 81 -24.51 4.80 3.56
N ALA A 82 -25.67 5.25 4.05
CA ALA A 82 -26.17 6.58 3.77
C ALA A 82 -25.20 7.64 4.30
N ARG A 83 -25.19 8.79 3.62
CA ARG A 83 -24.35 9.95 3.90
C ARG A 83 -24.30 10.27 5.41
N ARG A 84 -23.12 10.21 6.00
CA ARG A 84 -22.92 10.50 7.44
C ARG A 84 -21.52 11.02 7.74
N ASP A 85 -21.41 11.70 8.88
CA ASP A 85 -20.14 12.08 9.50
C ASP A 85 -19.49 10.88 10.19
N VAL A 86 -18.16 10.81 10.15
CA VAL A 86 -17.35 9.74 10.74
C VAL A 86 -16.07 10.33 11.32
N ARG A 87 -15.30 9.52 12.07
CA ARG A 87 -13.95 9.92 12.47
C ARG A 87 -13.07 10.09 11.23
N PRO A 88 -12.04 10.97 11.27
CA PRO A 88 -11.13 11.17 10.15
C PRO A 88 -10.53 9.87 9.63
N PHE A 89 -10.38 9.78 8.31
CA PHE A 89 -9.80 8.65 7.59
C PHE A 89 -9.21 9.12 6.25
N SER A 90 -8.30 8.33 5.68
CA SER A 90 -7.69 8.65 4.37
C SER A 90 -7.77 7.49 3.37
N LEU A 91 -8.18 6.30 3.82
CA LEU A 91 -8.33 5.10 2.98
C LEU A 91 -9.61 4.35 3.34
N VAL A 92 -10.22 3.72 2.34
CA VAL A 92 -11.43 2.91 2.48
C VAL A 92 -11.26 1.53 1.86
N GLY A 93 -11.96 0.53 2.37
CA GLY A 93 -12.13 -0.75 1.72
C GLY A 93 -13.34 -1.49 2.28
N VAL A 94 -13.94 -2.37 1.49
CA VAL A 94 -15.05 -3.20 1.94
C VAL A 94 -14.53 -4.60 2.24
N VAL A 95 -14.98 -5.18 3.35
CA VAL A 95 -14.57 -6.51 3.79
C VAL A 95 -15.78 -7.35 4.17
N TRP A 96 -15.66 -8.67 4.11
CA TRP A 96 -16.72 -9.64 4.41
C TRP A 96 -16.15 -10.85 5.15
N ASP A 97 -17.01 -11.76 5.61
CA ASP A 97 -16.60 -12.80 6.57
C ASP A 97 -15.84 -13.97 5.94
N ASP A 98 -16.35 -14.48 4.82
CA ASP A 98 -15.75 -15.62 4.13
C ASP A 98 -14.68 -15.16 3.13
N PRO A 99 -13.38 -15.41 3.36
CA PRO A 99 -12.32 -15.02 2.44
C PRO A 99 -12.35 -15.75 1.10
N GLU A 100 -13.07 -16.87 0.99
CA GLU A 100 -13.24 -17.61 -0.26
C GLU A 100 -14.47 -17.16 -1.07
N ALA A 101 -15.36 -16.35 -0.48
CA ALA A 101 -16.49 -15.78 -1.19
C ALA A 101 -16.05 -14.61 -2.08
N GLU A 102 -16.48 -14.62 -3.34
CA GLU A 102 -16.26 -13.51 -4.26
C GLU A 102 -17.41 -12.47 -4.19
N LEU A 103 -17.05 -11.19 -4.29
CA LEU A 103 -18.03 -10.11 -4.42
C LEU A 103 -18.32 -9.85 -5.91
N HIS A 104 -19.42 -10.43 -6.40
CA HIS A 104 -19.93 -10.18 -7.75
C HIS A 104 -20.85 -8.96 -7.76
N GLY A 105 -20.29 -7.80 -8.12
CA GLY A 105 -21.03 -6.55 -8.12
C GLY A 105 -20.13 -5.32 -8.23
N THR A 106 -20.75 -4.16 -8.04
CA THR A 106 -20.04 -2.87 -8.03
C THR A 106 -20.03 -2.30 -6.63
N VAL A 107 -18.86 -1.81 -6.21
CA VAL A 107 -18.68 -1.05 -4.97
C VAL A 107 -18.32 0.37 -5.35
N GLN A 108 -19.09 1.34 -4.84
CA GLN A 108 -18.82 2.75 -5.09
C GLN A 108 -18.89 3.56 -3.80
N VAL A 109 -17.98 4.52 -3.67
CA VAL A 109 -17.86 5.41 -2.52
C VAL A 109 -17.79 6.85 -2.98
N ARG A 110 -18.31 7.76 -2.17
CA ARG A 110 -17.93 9.18 -2.21
C ARG A 110 -17.61 9.67 -0.81
N THR A 111 -16.67 10.60 -0.70
CA THR A 111 -16.21 11.13 0.58
C THR A 111 -16.34 12.64 0.64
N ARG A 112 -16.36 13.18 1.86
CA ARG A 112 -16.22 14.61 2.13
C ARG A 112 -14.82 14.89 2.66
N ALA A 113 -14.13 15.83 2.04
CA ALA A 113 -12.81 16.25 2.51
C ALA A 113 -12.91 17.00 3.85
N THR A 114 -11.97 16.71 4.76
CA THR A 114 -11.97 17.26 6.12
C THR A 114 -11.97 18.78 6.12
N GLY A 115 -12.80 19.39 6.97
CA GLY A 115 -12.91 20.85 7.07
C GLY A 115 -13.62 21.52 5.90
N THR A 116 -14.27 20.74 5.03
CA THR A 116 -15.06 21.24 3.89
C THR A 116 -16.47 20.69 3.90
N ILE A 117 -17.34 21.24 3.06
CA ILE A 117 -18.67 20.67 2.75
C ILE A 117 -18.68 19.91 1.41
N ALA A 118 -17.54 19.84 0.72
CA ALA A 118 -17.44 19.35 -0.65
C ALA A 118 -17.37 17.82 -0.68
N TRP A 119 -18.26 17.21 -1.48
CA TRP A 119 -18.27 15.76 -1.72
C TRP A 119 -17.58 15.42 -3.02
N SER A 120 -16.81 14.34 -3.03
CA SER A 120 -16.28 13.78 -4.26
C SER A 120 -17.39 13.29 -5.19
N ALA A 121 -17.09 13.13 -6.47
CA ALA A 121 -17.87 12.25 -7.32
C ALA A 121 -17.82 10.80 -6.78
N TRP A 122 -18.73 9.94 -7.25
CA TRP A 122 -18.67 8.51 -6.98
C TRP A 122 -17.41 7.90 -7.59
N GLN A 123 -16.69 7.13 -6.79
CA GLN A 123 -15.48 6.42 -7.18
C GLN A 123 -15.72 4.92 -7.03
N GLY A 124 -15.31 4.14 -8.04
CA GLY A 124 -15.34 2.68 -7.95
C GLY A 124 -14.23 2.15 -7.05
N VAL A 125 -14.52 1.09 -6.31
CA VAL A 125 -13.55 0.30 -5.55
C VAL A 125 -13.41 -1.04 -6.24
N GLU A 126 -12.17 -1.46 -6.51
CA GLU A 126 -11.88 -2.72 -7.19
C GLU A 126 -12.26 -3.91 -6.30
N THR A 127 -13.14 -4.78 -6.79
CA THR A 127 -13.75 -5.87 -6.01
C THR A 127 -12.97 -7.17 -6.10
N HIS A 128 -12.10 -7.30 -7.09
CA HIS A 128 -11.19 -8.44 -7.24
C HIS A 128 -9.91 -8.17 -6.44
N ASN A 129 -9.83 -8.73 -5.23
CA ASN A 129 -8.62 -8.71 -4.40
C ASN A 129 -8.34 -10.05 -3.69
N HIS A 130 -9.17 -11.08 -3.89
CA HIS A 130 -8.97 -12.43 -3.35
C HIS A 130 -7.70 -13.12 -3.89
N GLU A 131 -7.19 -12.65 -5.02
CA GLU A 131 -5.93 -13.07 -5.65
C GLU A 131 -4.69 -12.66 -4.87
N HIS A 132 -4.82 -11.65 -4.01
CA HIS A 132 -3.80 -11.23 -3.08
C HIS A 132 -4.07 -11.93 -1.77
N ALA A 133 -3.51 -13.12 -1.60
CA ALA A 133 -3.69 -13.89 -0.38
C ALA A 133 -2.54 -14.86 -0.18
N ALA A 134 -2.45 -15.40 1.03
CA ALA A 134 -1.51 -16.46 1.34
C ALA A 134 -1.85 -17.76 0.61
N ASP A 135 -0.82 -18.51 0.23
CA ASP A 135 -0.99 -19.76 -0.50
C ASP A 135 -1.79 -20.79 0.32
N PRO A 136 -2.61 -21.65 -0.32
CA PRO A 136 -3.33 -22.72 0.36
C PRO A 136 -2.41 -23.61 1.22
N GLY A 137 -2.79 -23.85 2.47
CA GLY A 137 -2.05 -24.70 3.41
C GLY A 137 -0.86 -24.03 4.10
N THR A 138 -0.66 -22.72 3.92
CA THR A 138 0.30 -21.96 4.74
C THR A 138 -0.30 -21.62 6.11
N PRO A 139 0.53 -21.49 7.17
CA PRO A 139 0.04 -21.06 8.49
C PRO A 139 -0.72 -19.73 8.45
N GLU A 140 -0.34 -18.83 7.54
CA GLU A 140 -1.02 -17.54 7.35
C GLU A 140 -2.49 -17.68 6.94
N ARG A 141 -2.83 -18.69 6.13
CA ARG A 141 -4.21 -18.94 5.71
C ARG A 141 -5.04 -19.67 6.78
N GLY A 142 -4.39 -20.43 7.66
CA GLY A 142 -5.04 -21.30 8.65
C GLY A 142 -5.45 -20.63 9.96
N THR A 143 -5.21 -19.33 10.14
CA THR A 143 -5.47 -18.62 11.40
C THR A 143 -6.96 -18.37 11.70
N GLY A 144 -7.83 -18.53 10.69
CA GLY A 144 -9.27 -18.21 10.81
C GLY A 144 -9.59 -16.71 10.93
N ALA A 145 -8.57 -15.84 10.89
CA ALA A 145 -8.73 -14.39 11.00
C ALA A 145 -8.81 -13.68 9.64
N VAL A 146 -8.52 -14.39 8.55
CA VAL A 146 -8.48 -13.85 7.19
C VAL A 146 -9.89 -13.58 6.70
N ARG A 147 -10.06 -12.46 6.01
CA ARG A 147 -11.35 -11.96 5.53
C ARG A 147 -11.28 -11.63 4.07
N GLY A 148 -12.41 -11.78 3.37
CA GLY A 148 -12.54 -11.29 2.02
C GLY A 148 -12.53 -9.77 2.03
N SER A 149 -11.92 -9.17 1.01
CA SER A 149 -11.74 -7.71 0.95
C SER A 149 -11.70 -7.23 -0.48
N THR A 150 -12.10 -5.98 -0.72
CA THR A 150 -11.81 -5.23 -1.94
C THR A 150 -10.35 -4.77 -1.94
N ALA A 151 -9.86 -4.28 -3.08
CA ALA A 151 -8.64 -3.48 -3.04
C ALA A 151 -8.90 -2.19 -2.24
N PRO A 152 -7.93 -1.69 -1.48
CA PRO A 152 -8.10 -0.47 -0.69
C PRO A 152 -8.00 0.78 -1.57
N LEU A 153 -8.91 1.75 -1.40
CA LEU A 153 -8.94 3.02 -2.15
C LEU A 153 -8.46 4.18 -1.27
N TRP A 154 -7.42 4.89 -1.72
CA TRP A 154 -7.00 6.15 -1.10
C TRP A 154 -7.94 7.28 -1.50
N VAL A 155 -8.49 7.97 -0.51
CA VAL A 155 -9.47 9.06 -0.69
C VAL A 155 -8.93 10.41 -0.20
N GLY A 156 -7.76 10.42 0.45
CA GLY A 156 -7.24 11.60 1.12
C GLY A 156 -8.05 11.95 2.38
N ASP A 157 -7.61 12.98 3.11
CA ASP A 157 -8.15 13.29 4.43
C ASP A 157 -9.64 13.63 4.39
N SER A 158 -10.45 12.71 4.91
CA SER A 158 -11.91 12.71 4.80
C SER A 158 -12.57 12.51 6.17
N ASP A 159 -13.72 13.13 6.38
CA ASP A 159 -14.51 13.04 7.62
C ASP A 159 -16.01 12.77 7.36
N GLY A 160 -16.38 12.54 6.10
CA GLY A 160 -17.72 12.14 5.69
C GLY A 160 -17.68 11.04 4.64
N ILE A 161 -18.65 10.13 4.69
CA ILE A 161 -18.69 8.94 3.83
C ILE A 161 -20.11 8.63 3.35
N GLU A 162 -20.18 8.10 2.14
CA GLU A 162 -21.32 7.40 1.59
C GLU A 162 -20.83 6.24 0.72
N LEU A 163 -21.48 5.09 0.84
CA LEU A 163 -21.10 3.86 0.16
C LEU A 163 -22.34 3.16 -0.39
N ARG A 164 -22.23 2.60 -1.59
CA ARG A 164 -23.19 1.65 -2.15
C ARG A 164 -22.50 0.43 -2.72
N VAL A 165 -23.10 -0.73 -2.50
CA VAL A 165 -22.71 -2.02 -3.04
C VAL A 165 -23.92 -2.58 -3.78
N ARG A 166 -23.77 -2.82 -5.07
CA ARG A 166 -24.84 -3.33 -5.93
C ARG A 166 -24.42 -4.69 -6.45
N ALA A 167 -25.22 -5.71 -6.17
CA ALA A 167 -25.06 -7.01 -6.80
C ALA A 167 -25.18 -6.87 -8.32
N GLU A 168 -24.38 -7.64 -9.06
CA GLU A 168 -24.56 -7.75 -10.50
C GLU A 168 -25.93 -8.36 -10.80
N SER A 169 -26.69 -7.74 -11.72
CA SER A 169 -27.94 -8.30 -12.23
C SER A 169 -27.69 -8.90 -13.60
N ASP A 170 -28.39 -10.00 -13.94
CA ASP A 170 -28.27 -10.82 -15.16
C ASP A 170 -28.42 -10.11 -16.53
N ARG A 171 -28.43 -8.77 -16.58
CA ARG A 171 -28.55 -7.98 -17.81
C ARG A 171 -27.19 -7.48 -18.29
N SER A 172 -26.32 -8.39 -18.72
CA SER A 172 -25.30 -8.03 -19.69
C SER A 172 -25.94 -7.96 -21.08
N GLU A 173 -26.06 -6.76 -21.64
CA GLU A 173 -26.52 -6.50 -23.00
C GLU A 173 -25.69 -7.31 -24.02
N GLN A 174 -26.36 -8.24 -24.70
CA GLN A 174 -25.84 -8.86 -25.92
C GLN A 174 -25.96 -7.83 -27.05
N PRO A 175 -24.91 -7.52 -27.83
CA PRO A 175 -25.06 -6.68 -29.01
C PRO A 175 -25.87 -7.43 -30.05
N ASP A 176 -27.03 -6.88 -30.40
CA ASP A 176 -27.93 -7.40 -31.42
C ASP A 176 -27.18 -7.66 -32.74
N ARG A 177 -27.16 -8.92 -33.16
CA ARG A 177 -26.85 -9.32 -34.54
C ARG A 177 -28.05 -10.09 -35.08
N SER A 178 -28.93 -9.35 -35.72
CA SER A 178 -29.96 -9.87 -36.63
C SER A 178 -29.33 -10.74 -37.73
N GLY A 179 -29.81 -11.99 -37.87
CA GLY A 179 -29.47 -12.89 -38.97
C GLY A 179 -30.07 -14.27 -38.75
N GLY A 180 -31.15 -14.59 -39.48
CA GLY A 180 -32.07 -15.68 -39.19
C GLY A 180 -31.58 -17.12 -39.42
N SER A 181 -32.30 -18.07 -38.81
CA SER A 181 -32.69 -19.39 -39.33
C SER A 181 -33.27 -20.21 -38.19
N GLU A 182 -34.53 -20.60 -38.31
CA GLU A 182 -35.23 -21.50 -37.39
C GLU A 182 -34.50 -22.85 -37.26
N ARG A 183 -34.08 -23.21 -36.05
CA ARG A 183 -33.77 -24.58 -35.64
C ARG A 183 -33.79 -24.69 -34.11
N ALA A 184 -34.65 -25.59 -33.63
CA ALA A 184 -34.77 -26.21 -32.31
C ALA A 184 -34.21 -25.41 -31.10
N LEU A 185 -35.13 -24.97 -30.24
CA LEU A 185 -34.83 -24.42 -28.89
C LEU A 185 -33.91 -25.37 -28.10
N PRO A 186 -32.67 -24.96 -27.75
CA PRO A 186 -31.99 -25.57 -26.63
C PRO A 186 -32.70 -25.08 -25.36
N GLN A 187 -33.08 -26.00 -24.49
CA GLN A 187 -33.57 -25.69 -23.15
C GLN A 187 -32.55 -24.77 -22.47
N THR A 188 -32.94 -23.53 -22.20
CA THR A 188 -32.17 -22.61 -21.39
C THR A 188 -31.91 -23.30 -20.05
N PRO A 189 -30.65 -23.50 -19.61
CA PRO A 189 -30.43 -23.95 -18.25
C PRO A 189 -31.11 -22.95 -17.30
N PRO A 190 -31.70 -23.40 -16.18
CA PRO A 190 -32.31 -22.49 -15.22
C PRO A 190 -31.28 -21.42 -14.85
N ALA A 191 -31.69 -20.15 -14.89
CA ALA A 191 -30.87 -19.04 -14.43
C ALA A 191 -30.28 -19.42 -13.07
N SER A 192 -28.96 -19.48 -12.98
CA SER A 192 -28.31 -19.68 -11.70
C SER A 192 -28.79 -18.54 -10.78
N PRO A 193 -29.22 -18.81 -9.54
CA PRO A 193 -29.66 -17.74 -8.65
C PRO A 193 -28.53 -16.71 -8.58
N LEU A 194 -28.88 -15.43 -8.79
CA LEU A 194 -27.93 -14.31 -8.72
C LEU A 194 -26.99 -14.53 -7.52
N PRO A 195 -25.66 -14.45 -7.70
CA PRO A 195 -24.77 -14.60 -6.55
C PRO A 195 -25.15 -13.54 -5.53
N ASN A 196 -25.61 -13.99 -4.36
CA ASN A 196 -25.90 -13.09 -3.26
C ASN A 196 -24.59 -12.37 -2.88
N LEU A 197 -24.71 -11.10 -2.46
CA LEU A 197 -23.59 -10.42 -1.84
C LEU A 197 -23.02 -11.25 -0.67
N PRO A 198 -21.70 -11.25 -0.47
CA PRO A 198 -21.09 -11.97 0.64
C PRO A 198 -21.68 -11.56 1.99
N LYS A 199 -21.72 -12.50 2.95
CA LYS A 199 -22.21 -12.23 4.30
C LYS A 199 -21.24 -11.35 5.09
N GLY A 200 -21.79 -10.52 5.98
CA GLY A 200 -21.00 -9.72 6.91
C GLY A 200 -20.28 -8.53 6.27
N LEU A 201 -20.83 -8.00 5.16
CA LEU A 201 -20.29 -6.81 4.51
C LEU A 201 -20.18 -5.63 5.49
N ARG A 202 -18.98 -5.08 5.57
CA ARG A 202 -18.67 -3.89 6.36
C ARG A 202 -17.68 -3.01 5.61
N LEU A 203 -17.83 -1.71 5.80
CA LEU A 203 -16.90 -0.69 5.33
C LEU A 203 -15.85 -0.46 6.40
N ASP A 204 -14.59 -0.64 6.05
CA ASP A 204 -13.46 -0.28 6.89
C ASP A 204 -12.87 1.04 6.40
N LEU A 205 -12.81 2.01 7.32
CA LEU A 205 -12.19 3.31 7.15
C LEU A 205 -10.86 3.31 7.91
N VAL A 206 -9.79 3.72 7.25
CA VAL A 206 -8.43 3.67 7.77
C VAL A 206 -7.86 5.08 7.89
N ASP A 207 -7.45 5.43 9.09
CA ASP A 207 -6.63 6.59 9.41
C ASP A 207 -5.15 6.13 9.49
N PRO A 208 -4.25 6.64 8.62
CA PRO A 208 -2.82 6.30 8.66
C PRO A 208 -2.09 6.82 9.90
N GLY A 209 -2.71 7.71 10.67
CA GLY A 209 -2.06 8.47 11.73
C GLY A 209 -1.16 9.57 11.18
N ASP A 210 -0.64 10.37 12.11
CA ASP A 210 0.18 11.52 11.79
C ASP A 210 1.42 11.13 10.96
N GLU A 211 1.79 11.96 9.99
CA GLU A 211 3.02 11.75 9.23
C GLU A 211 4.23 11.82 10.17
N PRO A 212 5.21 10.90 10.04
CA PRO A 212 6.49 11.05 10.69
C PRO A 212 7.11 12.41 10.31
N PRO A 213 7.81 13.10 11.23
CA PRO A 213 8.45 14.36 10.93
C PRO A 213 9.36 14.26 9.69
N LEU A 214 9.25 15.24 8.79
CA LEU A 214 10.13 15.33 7.62
C LEU A 214 11.59 15.39 8.08
N GLN A 215 12.40 14.42 7.63
CA GLN A 215 13.83 14.39 7.92
C GLN A 215 14.52 15.51 7.15
N GLY A 216 14.88 16.58 7.86
CA GLY A 216 15.50 17.77 7.29
C GLY A 216 15.65 18.99 8.21
N ALA A 217 15.02 19.01 9.38
CA ALA A 217 15.27 20.04 10.40
C ALA A 217 16.15 19.48 11.52
N LYS A 218 17.15 20.26 11.93
CA LYS A 218 18.06 19.99 13.06
C LYS A 218 17.29 19.59 14.32
N ALA A 219 17.04 18.30 14.48
CA ALA A 219 16.46 17.70 15.69
C ALA A 219 16.86 16.22 15.80
N GLU A 220 18.10 15.89 15.43
CA GLU A 220 18.64 14.53 15.57
C GLU A 220 19.40 14.32 16.90
N VAL A 221 19.20 15.19 17.90
CA VAL A 221 19.85 15.05 19.22
C VAL A 221 18.85 14.91 20.38
N ALA A 222 17.54 15.06 20.15
CA ALA A 222 16.57 15.10 21.26
C ALA A 222 15.28 14.30 21.00
N ARG A 223 15.43 13.01 20.67
CA ARG A 223 14.59 11.89 21.15
C ARG A 223 15.06 10.62 20.45
N ALA A 224 16.13 10.03 20.97
CA ALA A 224 16.31 8.59 20.87
C ALA A 224 15.20 7.92 21.71
N THR A 225 13.95 7.93 21.22
CA THR A 225 13.02 6.90 21.68
C THR A 225 13.62 5.59 21.21
N ALA A 226 14.11 4.80 22.17
CA ALA A 226 14.61 3.47 21.91
C ALA A 226 13.61 2.74 21.00
N LEU A 227 14.12 2.08 19.95
CA LEU A 227 13.28 1.26 19.08
C LEU A 227 12.47 0.29 19.94
N THR A 228 11.19 0.08 19.61
CA THR A 228 10.46 -1.05 20.19
C THR A 228 11.16 -2.34 19.79
N ALA A 229 10.95 -3.43 20.54
CA ALA A 229 11.54 -4.73 20.21
C ALA A 229 11.17 -5.17 18.78
N GLU A 230 9.92 -4.94 18.37
CA GLU A 230 9.40 -5.26 17.04
C GLU A 230 10.08 -4.41 15.95
N SER A 231 10.32 -3.13 16.24
CA SER A 231 11.02 -2.18 15.35
C SER A 231 12.50 -2.52 15.22
N ALA A 232 13.15 -2.90 16.31
CA ALA A 232 14.54 -3.37 16.31
C ALA A 232 14.67 -4.67 15.51
N ALA A 233 13.76 -5.63 15.72
CA ALA A 233 13.74 -6.90 14.97
C ALA A 233 13.51 -6.68 13.46
N ALA A 234 12.56 -5.83 13.08
CA ALA A 234 12.30 -5.49 11.68
C ALA A 234 13.48 -4.76 11.02
N SER A 235 14.27 -4.00 11.78
CA SER A 235 15.46 -3.34 11.25
C SER A 235 16.68 -4.26 11.20
N ALA A 236 16.85 -5.14 12.17
CA ALA A 236 18.04 -6.00 12.32
C ALA A 236 18.22 -6.97 11.14
N VAL A 237 17.13 -7.37 10.47
CA VAL A 237 17.21 -8.22 9.27
C VAL A 237 17.91 -7.56 8.08
N ASN A 238 18.10 -6.23 8.12
CA ASN A 238 18.82 -5.43 7.13
C ASN A 238 20.17 -4.87 7.65
N ALA A 239 20.67 -5.37 8.79
CA ALA A 239 21.87 -4.82 9.44
C ALA A 239 23.14 -4.83 8.56
N ASP A 240 23.24 -5.79 7.63
CA ASP A 240 24.34 -5.86 6.67
C ASP A 240 24.30 -4.74 5.61
N LEU A 241 23.15 -4.05 5.46
CA LEU A 241 22.90 -3.07 4.41
C LEU A 241 22.77 -1.63 4.95
N ALA A 242 22.31 -1.47 6.19
CA ALA A 242 22.14 -0.18 6.86
C ALA A 242 22.13 -0.32 8.39
N PRO A 243 22.51 0.72 9.15
CA PRO A 243 22.44 0.71 10.61
C PRO A 243 21.04 0.40 11.14
N ILE A 244 20.97 -0.24 12.32
CA ILE A 244 19.70 -0.50 12.99
C ILE A 244 18.96 0.82 13.24
N GLY A 245 17.71 0.89 12.81
CA GLY A 245 16.85 2.06 12.91
C GLY A 245 17.00 3.06 11.76
N ALA A 246 17.83 2.77 10.73
CA ALA A 246 17.96 3.62 9.56
C ALA A 246 16.64 3.73 8.80
N ALA A 247 16.28 4.96 8.39
CA ALA A 247 15.10 5.23 7.56
C ALA A 247 15.29 4.82 6.09
N VAL A 248 16.54 4.66 5.65
CA VAL A 248 16.89 4.41 4.26
C VAL A 248 18.06 3.45 4.21
N ILE A 249 17.98 2.47 3.30
CA ILE A 249 19.14 1.72 2.81
C ILE A 249 19.71 2.51 1.63
N PRO A 250 21.00 2.92 1.69
CA PRO A 250 21.59 3.77 0.67
C PRO A 250 21.73 3.03 -0.66
N GLU A 251 21.59 3.80 -1.75
CA GLU A 251 21.94 3.30 -3.08
C GLU A 251 23.43 3.01 -3.19
N LEU A 252 23.77 2.06 -4.05
CA LEU A 252 25.14 1.75 -4.41
C LEU A 252 25.33 1.87 -5.91
N THR A 253 26.56 2.20 -6.30
CA THR A 253 27.00 2.02 -7.68
C THR A 253 27.05 0.53 -8.04
N GLU A 254 27.18 0.24 -9.33
CA GLU A 254 27.34 -1.14 -9.83
C GLU A 254 28.54 -1.82 -9.15
N ARG A 255 29.72 -1.18 -9.19
CA ARG A 255 30.95 -1.69 -8.57
C ARG A 255 30.78 -1.99 -7.08
N GLN A 256 30.24 -1.04 -6.32
CA GLN A 256 30.00 -1.26 -4.88
C GLN A 256 29.03 -2.42 -4.64
N THR A 257 28.02 -2.60 -5.50
CA THR A 257 27.07 -3.71 -5.38
C THR A 257 27.73 -5.06 -5.68
N GLU A 258 28.63 -5.11 -6.66
CA GLU A 258 29.43 -6.30 -6.96
C GLU A 258 30.36 -6.65 -5.79
N ASP A 259 31.05 -5.67 -5.23
CA ASP A 259 31.94 -5.83 -4.07
C ASP A 259 31.16 -6.36 -2.85
N ASP A 260 30.00 -5.76 -2.54
CA ASP A 260 29.10 -6.22 -1.47
C ASP A 260 28.66 -7.69 -1.68
N LEU A 261 28.27 -8.04 -2.92
CA LEU A 261 27.85 -9.40 -3.26
C LEU A 261 28.98 -10.41 -3.11
N ILE A 262 30.20 -10.04 -3.50
CA ILE A 262 31.39 -10.89 -3.37
C ILE A 262 31.72 -11.11 -1.90
N ALA A 263 31.72 -10.04 -1.09
CA ALA A 263 31.93 -10.13 0.35
C ALA A 263 30.88 -11.04 1.01
N ALA A 264 29.60 -10.87 0.68
CA ALA A 264 28.51 -11.69 1.22
C ALA A 264 28.60 -13.19 0.82
N ARG A 265 29.33 -13.52 -0.25
CA ARG A 265 29.55 -14.90 -0.73
C ARG A 265 30.84 -15.53 -0.21
N GLY A 266 31.57 -14.87 0.69
CA GLY A 266 32.82 -15.40 1.26
C GLY A 266 34.08 -14.96 0.51
N GLY A 267 34.00 -13.91 -0.30
CA GLY A 267 35.15 -13.27 -0.95
C GLY A 267 35.36 -13.70 -2.42
N PRO A 268 36.36 -13.10 -3.09
CA PRO A 268 36.59 -13.27 -4.53
C PRO A 268 36.89 -14.71 -4.95
N GLU A 269 37.43 -15.53 -4.05
CA GLU A 269 37.74 -16.93 -4.34
C GLU A 269 36.48 -17.82 -4.41
N ALA A 270 35.44 -17.46 -3.65
CA ALA A 270 34.16 -18.17 -3.63
C ALA A 270 33.25 -17.77 -4.80
N VAL A 271 33.46 -16.59 -5.38
CA VAL A 271 32.76 -16.13 -6.58
C VAL A 271 33.63 -16.43 -7.78
N GLY A 272 33.29 -17.45 -8.57
CA GLY A 272 34.09 -17.85 -9.72
C GLY A 272 34.42 -16.69 -10.68
N LYS A 273 35.37 -16.90 -11.60
CA LYS A 273 35.98 -15.84 -12.45
C LYS A 273 35.01 -14.96 -13.26
N ALA A 274 33.73 -15.34 -13.40
CA ALA A 274 32.75 -14.58 -14.15
C ALA A 274 32.13 -13.46 -13.31
N ARG A 275 32.14 -12.24 -13.87
CA ARG A 275 31.53 -11.06 -13.25
C ARG A 275 30.03 -11.30 -12.98
N PRO A 276 29.53 -11.01 -11.76
CA PRO A 276 28.14 -11.31 -11.41
C PRO A 276 27.17 -10.40 -12.18
N TYR A 277 26.14 -10.99 -12.78
CA TYR A 277 25.06 -10.23 -13.41
C TYR A 277 24.10 -9.68 -12.34
N ILE A 278 24.49 -8.56 -11.73
CA ILE A 278 23.73 -7.87 -10.70
C ILE A 278 23.63 -6.38 -11.02
N GLY A 279 22.43 -5.80 -10.89
CA GLY A 279 22.25 -4.37 -11.04
C GLY A 279 22.61 -3.59 -9.78
N PRO A 280 22.93 -2.27 -9.90
CA PRO A 280 23.22 -1.43 -8.75
C PRO A 280 22.09 -1.46 -7.74
N ARG A 281 22.42 -1.58 -6.44
CA ARG A 281 21.42 -1.53 -5.36
C ARG A 281 20.72 -0.18 -5.39
N PRO A 282 19.40 -0.12 -5.58
CA PRO A 282 18.69 1.14 -5.51
C PRO A 282 18.60 1.63 -4.06
N ARG A 283 18.35 2.92 -3.88
CA ARG A 283 17.93 3.48 -2.60
C ARG A 283 16.57 2.87 -2.21
N ILE A 284 16.45 2.36 -0.98
CA ILE A 284 15.21 1.77 -0.47
C ILE A 284 14.83 2.46 0.83
N ILE A 285 13.61 2.99 0.90
CA ILE A 285 13.03 3.53 2.13
C ILE A 285 12.60 2.33 3.00
N THR A 286 13.17 2.21 4.19
CA THR A 286 12.90 1.09 5.09
C THR A 286 11.51 1.21 5.70
N ARG A 287 11.07 0.13 6.35
CA ARG A 287 9.81 0.15 7.12
C ARG A 287 9.77 1.27 8.16
N LYS A 288 10.88 1.51 8.86
CA LYS A 288 11.00 2.68 9.73
C LYS A 288 10.91 4.01 8.97
N GLY A 289 11.51 4.09 7.78
CA GLY A 289 11.51 5.30 6.96
C GLY A 289 10.13 5.75 6.49
N TRP A 290 9.21 4.83 6.20
CA TRP A 290 7.82 5.19 5.86
C TRP A 290 6.85 5.16 7.05
N GLY A 291 7.35 4.85 8.25
CA GLY A 291 6.59 4.89 9.50
C GLY A 291 5.74 3.65 9.75
N ALA A 292 6.19 2.46 9.33
CA ALA A 292 5.52 1.21 9.65
C ALA A 292 5.38 1.02 11.16
N ASP A 293 4.17 0.68 11.63
CA ASP A 293 4.00 0.19 13.00
C ASP A 293 4.22 -1.32 13.05
N GLU A 294 5.40 -1.72 13.51
CA GLU A 294 5.79 -3.13 13.60
C GLU A 294 4.99 -3.94 14.61
N LYS A 295 4.17 -3.29 15.46
CA LYS A 295 3.24 -4.00 16.35
C LYS A 295 2.01 -4.55 15.62
N LEU A 296 1.75 -4.13 14.39
CA LEU A 296 0.63 -4.64 13.60
C LEU A 296 0.94 -6.04 13.06
N ARG A 297 2.15 -6.27 12.56
CA ARG A 297 2.52 -7.54 11.91
C ARG A 297 2.67 -8.68 12.91
N GLU A 298 2.64 -9.89 12.36
CA GLU A 298 3.14 -11.08 13.04
C GLU A 298 4.63 -10.95 13.38
N LYS A 299 5.06 -11.59 14.47
CA LYS A 299 6.43 -11.48 14.98
C LYS A 299 7.46 -12.16 14.07
N ASP A 300 7.13 -13.34 13.58
CA ASP A 300 8.04 -14.20 12.84
C ASP A 300 8.11 -13.86 11.35
N PHE A 301 9.32 -13.97 10.80
CA PHE A 301 9.57 -13.82 9.37
C PHE A 301 9.53 -15.18 8.67
N ALA A 302 8.94 -15.22 7.47
CA ALA A 302 8.91 -16.41 6.63
C ALA A 302 9.78 -16.21 5.39
N TYR A 303 10.55 -17.24 5.03
CA TYR A 303 11.46 -17.21 3.89
C TYR A 303 11.22 -18.40 2.97
N THR A 304 11.44 -18.19 1.68
CA THR A 304 11.52 -19.24 0.66
C THR A 304 12.98 -19.60 0.42
N ARG A 305 13.24 -20.50 -0.52
CA ARG A 305 14.61 -20.91 -0.85
C ARG A 305 15.36 -19.88 -1.68
N THR A 306 14.67 -19.12 -2.51
CA THR A 306 15.29 -18.22 -3.51
C THR A 306 14.26 -17.22 -4.07
N VAL A 307 14.67 -16.34 -4.97
CA VAL A 307 13.77 -15.50 -5.78
C VAL A 307 14.04 -15.74 -7.26
N LYS A 308 13.15 -16.46 -7.93
CA LYS A 308 13.24 -16.78 -9.36
C LYS A 308 12.48 -15.80 -10.25
N ALA A 309 11.46 -15.15 -9.72
CA ALA A 309 10.62 -14.23 -10.46
C ALA A 309 10.16 -13.04 -9.61
N ALA A 310 9.79 -11.96 -10.31
CA ALA A 310 9.11 -10.81 -9.76
C ALA A 310 7.70 -10.70 -10.37
N PHE A 311 6.68 -10.62 -9.52
CA PHE A 311 5.32 -10.28 -9.91
C PHE A 311 5.08 -8.79 -9.66
N VAL A 312 4.78 -8.07 -10.74
CA VAL A 312 4.43 -6.65 -10.70
C VAL A 312 2.92 -6.52 -10.56
N HIS A 313 2.54 -5.72 -9.57
CA HIS A 313 1.17 -5.40 -9.17
C HIS A 313 0.94 -3.90 -9.32
N HIS A 314 -0.34 -3.51 -9.39
CA HIS A 314 -0.75 -2.18 -8.94
C HIS A 314 -1.42 -2.31 -7.56
N SER A 315 -1.54 -1.23 -6.80
CA SER A 315 -2.31 -1.27 -5.55
C SER A 315 -3.82 -1.11 -5.76
N ALA A 316 -4.23 -0.69 -6.97
CA ALA A 316 -5.61 -0.30 -7.31
C ALA A 316 -6.18 0.81 -6.42
N SER A 317 -5.31 1.57 -5.74
CA SER A 317 -5.71 2.50 -4.68
C SER A 317 -5.98 3.93 -5.14
N GLY A 318 -6.06 4.20 -6.44
CA GLY A 318 -6.18 5.55 -6.98
C GLY A 318 -4.85 6.30 -7.08
N ASN A 319 -4.84 7.40 -7.84
CA ASN A 319 -3.61 8.13 -8.24
C ASN A 319 -3.50 9.55 -7.67
N ASN A 320 -4.47 9.98 -6.86
CA ASN A 320 -4.63 11.36 -6.36
C ASN A 320 -3.73 11.71 -5.16
N TYR A 321 -3.02 10.75 -4.55
CA TYR A 321 -2.04 11.03 -3.50
C TYR A 321 -0.83 11.83 -4.04
N SER A 322 -0.24 12.72 -3.24
CA SER A 322 1.03 13.40 -3.54
C SER A 322 2.25 12.54 -3.19
N CYS A 323 3.45 12.82 -3.74
CA CYS A 323 4.65 12.04 -3.38
C CYS A 323 4.93 12.02 -1.87
N SER A 324 4.67 13.13 -1.18
CA SER A 324 4.85 13.25 0.27
C SER A 324 3.86 12.38 1.06
N GLN A 325 2.69 12.08 0.50
CA GLN A 325 1.69 11.20 1.11
C GLN A 325 1.96 9.71 0.85
N ALA A 326 3.00 9.34 0.10
CA ALA A 326 3.29 7.93 -0.19
C ALA A 326 3.45 7.12 1.11
N GLY A 327 4.13 7.67 2.13
CA GLY A 327 4.22 7.05 3.45
C GLY A 327 2.86 6.76 4.08
N SER A 328 1.95 7.74 4.11
CA SER A 328 0.56 7.55 4.56
C SER A 328 -0.21 6.50 3.75
N VAL A 329 -0.03 6.46 2.43
CA VAL A 329 -0.66 5.43 1.58
C VAL A 329 -0.16 4.04 1.99
N LEU A 330 1.15 3.86 2.16
CA LEU A 330 1.73 2.59 2.62
C LEU A 330 1.19 2.20 3.99
N ARG A 331 1.20 3.10 4.98
CA ARG A 331 0.67 2.83 6.33
C ARG A 331 -0.80 2.44 6.30
N SER A 332 -1.59 3.08 5.45
CA SER A 332 -3.01 2.78 5.29
C SER A 332 -3.24 1.39 4.70
N ILE A 333 -2.54 1.05 3.61
CA ILE A 333 -2.64 -0.27 2.98
C ILE A 333 -2.13 -1.36 3.94
N TYR A 334 -1.02 -1.10 4.64
CA TYR A 334 -0.49 -2.02 5.65
C TYR A 334 -1.50 -2.30 6.76
N ARG A 335 -2.08 -1.25 7.33
CA ARG A 335 -3.13 -1.38 8.35
C ARG A 335 -4.37 -2.09 7.81
N PHE A 336 -4.79 -1.80 6.58
CA PHE A 336 -5.91 -2.49 5.94
C PHE A 336 -5.64 -4.00 5.80
N HIS A 337 -4.48 -4.36 5.25
CA HIS A 337 -4.09 -5.77 5.10
C HIS A 337 -4.12 -6.52 6.44
N VAL A 338 -3.58 -5.92 7.50
CA VAL A 338 -3.49 -6.59 8.80
C VAL A 338 -4.79 -6.54 9.59
N LYS A 339 -5.36 -5.35 9.80
CA LYS A 339 -6.50 -5.15 10.70
C LYS A 339 -7.84 -5.45 10.06
N SER A 340 -7.97 -5.18 8.76
CA SER A 340 -9.21 -5.39 8.01
C SER A 340 -9.24 -6.79 7.37
N SER A 341 -8.25 -7.09 6.53
CA SER A 341 -8.17 -8.36 5.78
C SER A 341 -7.60 -9.53 6.60
N GLY A 342 -6.98 -9.26 7.76
CA GLY A 342 -6.47 -10.29 8.67
C GLY A 342 -5.16 -10.93 8.25
N TRP A 343 -4.38 -10.29 7.38
CA TRP A 343 -3.09 -10.81 6.92
C TRP A 343 -2.00 -10.61 7.97
N ARG A 344 -0.89 -11.35 7.84
CA ARG A 344 0.21 -11.26 8.82
C ARG A 344 1.04 -10.00 8.70
N ASP A 345 1.08 -9.37 7.53
CA ASP A 345 1.84 -8.15 7.24
C ASP A 345 1.36 -7.52 5.91
N PHE A 346 2.05 -6.49 5.43
CA PHE A 346 1.97 -6.00 4.05
C PHE A 346 2.25 -7.16 3.07
N GLY A 347 1.36 -7.38 2.11
CA GLY A 347 1.40 -8.61 1.29
C GLY A 347 2.50 -8.64 0.23
N TYR A 348 2.99 -7.48 -0.19
CA TYR A 348 4.03 -7.34 -1.20
C TYR A 348 5.41 -7.20 -0.56
N ASN A 349 6.46 -7.72 -1.18
CA ASN A 349 7.82 -7.55 -0.68
C ASN A 349 8.31 -6.10 -0.81
N PHE A 350 7.87 -5.41 -1.85
CA PHE A 350 8.23 -4.02 -2.14
C PHE A 350 7.03 -3.21 -2.61
N ALA A 351 7.10 -1.90 -2.41
CA ALA A 351 6.22 -0.94 -3.06
C ALA A 351 7.03 0.10 -3.85
N VAL A 352 6.42 0.65 -4.90
CA VAL A 352 6.98 1.72 -5.73
C VAL A 352 5.94 2.81 -5.90
N ASP A 353 6.26 4.04 -5.51
CA ASP A 353 5.35 5.16 -5.73
C ASP A 353 5.46 5.75 -7.14
N LYS A 354 4.53 6.66 -7.46
CA LYS A 354 4.47 7.34 -8.76
C LYS A 354 5.69 8.24 -9.04
N CYS A 355 6.49 8.52 -8.01
CA CYS A 355 7.66 9.40 -8.02
C CYS A 355 8.97 8.61 -8.13
N GLY A 356 8.89 7.27 -8.11
CA GLY A 356 10.02 6.37 -8.29
C GLY A 356 10.75 6.02 -7.00
N ASN A 357 10.19 6.35 -5.82
CA ASN A 357 10.73 5.85 -4.56
C ASN A 357 10.40 4.36 -4.43
N ILE A 358 11.35 3.60 -3.89
CA ILE A 358 11.20 2.18 -3.59
C ILE A 358 11.11 2.02 -2.08
N TYR A 359 10.14 1.26 -1.61
CA TYR A 359 9.88 1.03 -0.20
C TYR A 359 10.00 -0.46 0.11
N GLU A 360 10.59 -0.77 1.25
CA GLU A 360 10.49 -2.09 1.87
C GLU A 360 9.03 -2.35 2.27
N GLY A 361 8.44 -3.40 1.71
CA GLY A 361 7.09 -3.86 2.03
C GLY A 361 7.14 -4.85 3.18
N ARG A 362 6.86 -6.12 2.91
CA ARG A 362 6.83 -7.20 3.90
C ARG A 362 8.14 -7.34 4.68
N ALA A 363 8.06 -7.40 6.00
CA ALA A 363 9.21 -7.50 6.88
C ALA A 363 9.94 -8.85 6.74
N GLY A 364 11.26 -8.82 6.98
CA GLY A 364 12.14 -10.00 6.84
C GLY A 364 13.43 -9.69 6.08
N GLY A 365 13.54 -8.51 5.47
CA GLY A 365 14.78 -7.96 4.95
C GLY A 365 14.85 -7.95 3.43
N VAL A 366 15.28 -6.80 2.88
CA VAL A 366 15.20 -6.50 1.45
C VAL A 366 16.10 -7.37 0.58
N ALA A 367 17.21 -7.89 1.13
CA ALA A 367 18.11 -8.80 0.43
C ALA A 367 17.72 -10.29 0.59
N LYS A 368 16.79 -10.63 1.48
CA LYS A 368 16.39 -12.03 1.78
C LYS A 368 15.18 -12.50 0.96
N PRO A 369 15.00 -13.81 0.72
CA PRO A 369 13.89 -14.33 -0.07
C PRO A 369 12.62 -14.43 0.79
N VAL A 370 12.09 -13.28 1.24
CA VAL A 370 10.90 -13.21 2.12
C VAL A 370 9.68 -13.77 1.39
N LEU A 371 8.97 -14.70 2.02
CA LEU A 371 7.71 -15.25 1.49
C LEU A 371 6.64 -14.16 1.52
N GLY A 372 6.04 -13.82 0.38
CA GLY A 372 4.96 -12.84 0.26
C GLY A 372 3.54 -13.42 0.42
N ALA A 373 2.53 -12.57 0.22
CA ALA A 373 1.11 -12.92 0.12
C ALA A 373 0.45 -12.07 -0.99
N HIS A 374 1.14 -11.92 -2.12
CA HIS A 374 0.81 -11.00 -3.20
C HIS A 374 0.24 -11.69 -4.44
N THR A 375 0.54 -12.97 -4.65
CA THR A 375 0.12 -13.72 -5.84
C THR A 375 -0.23 -15.12 -5.40
N LEU A 376 -1.52 -15.35 -5.15
CA LEU A 376 -2.01 -16.64 -4.69
C LEU A 376 -1.59 -17.75 -5.69
N GLY A 377 -0.91 -18.75 -5.15
CA GLY A 377 -0.33 -19.86 -5.93
C GLY A 377 1.12 -19.64 -6.37
N PHE A 378 1.68 -18.43 -6.29
CA PHE A 378 3.06 -18.16 -6.69
C PHE A 378 3.83 -17.29 -5.69
N ASN A 379 3.41 -17.22 -4.43
CA ASN A 379 4.16 -16.50 -3.40
C ASN A 379 5.52 -17.17 -3.11
N THR A 380 5.61 -18.49 -3.25
CA THR A 380 6.86 -19.24 -3.07
C THR A 380 7.86 -18.99 -4.21
N ASP A 381 9.15 -18.84 -3.86
CA ASP A 381 10.27 -18.58 -4.78
C ASP A 381 10.11 -17.31 -5.66
N SER A 382 9.30 -16.35 -5.25
CA SER A 382 9.09 -15.11 -5.99
C SER A 382 9.10 -13.88 -5.06
N MET A 383 9.02 -12.70 -5.65
CA MET A 383 8.75 -11.46 -4.93
C MET A 383 7.61 -10.68 -5.57
N GLY A 384 6.84 -9.96 -4.76
CA GLY A 384 5.79 -9.04 -5.19
C GLY A 384 6.22 -7.59 -5.12
N ILE A 385 5.92 -6.82 -6.16
CA ILE A 385 6.14 -5.37 -6.22
C ILE A 385 4.79 -4.68 -6.47
N ALA A 386 4.29 -3.93 -5.49
CA ALA A 386 3.11 -3.08 -5.67
C ALA A 386 3.50 -1.69 -6.19
N VAL A 387 3.12 -1.36 -7.43
CA VAL A 387 3.20 0.01 -7.92
C VAL A 387 1.96 0.76 -7.43
N LEU A 388 2.16 1.74 -6.54
CA LEU A 388 1.07 2.48 -5.92
C LEU A 388 0.30 3.28 -6.97
N GLY A 389 -0.98 2.95 -7.13
CA GLY A 389 -1.88 3.57 -8.07
C GLY A 389 -2.83 2.59 -8.74
N THR A 390 -3.69 3.14 -9.60
CA THR A 390 -4.59 2.40 -10.48
C THR A 390 -4.17 2.64 -11.93
N TYR A 391 -3.70 1.58 -12.60
CA TYR A 391 -3.11 1.66 -13.95
C TYR A 391 -3.89 0.86 -15.01
N SER A 392 -5.19 0.65 -14.79
CA SER A 392 -6.07 0.03 -15.79
C SER A 392 -6.28 0.93 -16.99
N SER A 393 -6.50 2.24 -16.77
CA SER A 393 -6.68 3.26 -17.81
C SER A 393 -5.62 4.37 -17.79
N SER A 394 -5.03 4.66 -16.62
CA SER A 394 -3.97 5.67 -16.45
C SER A 394 -2.59 5.10 -16.75
N ASN A 395 -1.73 5.85 -17.44
CA ASN A 395 -0.36 5.43 -17.69
C ASN A 395 0.51 5.55 -16.43
N PRO A 396 1.33 4.54 -16.08
CA PRO A 396 2.29 4.68 -14.99
C PRO A 396 3.38 5.70 -15.36
N PRO A 397 3.81 6.56 -14.42
CA PRO A 397 4.93 7.46 -14.65
C PRO A 397 6.21 6.72 -15.01
N LYS A 398 7.06 7.36 -15.81
CA LYS A 398 8.36 6.81 -16.19
C LYS A 398 9.24 6.51 -14.96
N ALA A 399 9.16 7.33 -13.92
CA ALA A 399 9.89 7.14 -12.67
C ALA A 399 9.53 5.81 -11.99
N ALA A 400 8.24 5.49 -11.86
CA ALA A 400 7.77 4.23 -11.30
C ALA A 400 8.27 3.01 -12.11
N VAL A 401 8.14 3.05 -13.44
CA VAL A 401 8.60 1.94 -14.31
C VAL A 401 10.13 1.76 -14.22
N ASN A 402 10.88 2.86 -14.13
CA ASN A 402 12.33 2.83 -13.96
C ASN A 402 12.73 2.28 -12.58
N ALA A 403 11.99 2.62 -11.53
CA ALA A 403 12.21 2.10 -10.18
C ALA A 403 11.98 0.59 -10.12
N VAL A 404 10.90 0.08 -10.75
CA VAL A 404 10.69 -1.37 -10.92
C VAL A 404 11.87 -2.02 -11.64
N ALA A 405 12.39 -1.39 -12.70
CA ALA A 405 13.53 -1.94 -13.43
C ALA A 405 14.82 -1.98 -12.58
N ARG A 406 15.11 -0.93 -11.81
CA ARG A 406 16.29 -0.88 -10.92
C ARG A 406 16.19 -1.91 -9.78
N LEU A 407 15.02 -1.96 -9.13
CA LEU A 407 14.74 -2.92 -8.06
C LEU A 407 14.89 -4.36 -8.55
N THR A 408 14.26 -4.69 -9.69
CA THR A 408 14.32 -6.05 -10.24
C THR A 408 15.73 -6.40 -10.70
N ALA A 409 16.50 -5.45 -11.25
CA ALA A 409 17.88 -5.70 -11.68
C ALA A 409 18.76 -6.13 -10.51
N TRP A 410 18.67 -5.41 -9.39
CA TRP A 410 19.40 -5.71 -8.17
C TRP A 410 18.88 -7.00 -7.51
N LYS A 411 17.60 -7.05 -7.15
CA LYS A 411 17.04 -8.13 -6.34
C LYS A 411 17.07 -9.49 -7.05
N LEU A 412 16.78 -9.55 -8.34
CA LEU A 412 16.91 -10.79 -9.12
C LEU A 412 18.38 -11.15 -9.35
N GLY A 413 19.27 -10.15 -9.43
CA GLY A 413 20.71 -10.33 -9.58
C GLY A 413 21.35 -11.03 -8.38
N LEU A 414 20.87 -10.74 -7.15
CA LEU A 414 21.28 -11.46 -5.93
C LEU A 414 21.11 -12.99 -6.07
N TYR A 415 20.11 -13.44 -6.83
CA TYR A 415 19.78 -14.84 -7.05
C TYR A 415 20.09 -15.33 -8.48
N GLY A 416 20.81 -14.53 -9.28
CA GLY A 416 21.27 -14.91 -10.63
C GLY A 416 20.17 -14.99 -11.70
N ALA A 417 18.97 -14.48 -11.45
CA ALA A 417 17.87 -14.55 -12.41
C ALA A 417 17.98 -13.46 -13.50
N ASN A 418 17.83 -13.85 -14.78
CA ASN A 418 17.89 -12.95 -15.94
C ASN A 418 16.52 -12.27 -16.18
N PRO A 419 16.40 -10.93 -16.08
CA PRO A 419 15.15 -10.21 -16.25
C PRO A 419 14.44 -10.39 -17.61
N ARG A 420 15.17 -10.66 -18.69
CA ARG A 420 14.58 -10.93 -20.03
C ARG A 420 14.11 -12.38 -20.18
N GLY A 421 14.58 -13.26 -19.31
CA GLY A 421 14.36 -14.70 -19.41
C GLY A 421 12.97 -15.16 -18.98
N SER A 422 12.85 -16.47 -18.94
CA SER A 422 11.73 -17.19 -18.36
C SER A 422 12.24 -18.13 -17.28
N THR A 423 11.36 -18.47 -16.34
CA THR A 423 11.62 -19.44 -15.28
C THR A 423 10.40 -20.35 -15.10
N TYR A 424 10.57 -21.42 -14.35
CA TYR A 424 9.46 -22.28 -13.91
C TYR A 424 9.19 -22.04 -12.44
N LEU A 425 7.91 -21.83 -12.12
CA LEU A 425 7.41 -21.83 -10.75
C LEU A 425 6.37 -22.93 -10.60
N LYS A 426 6.35 -23.56 -9.42
CA LYS A 426 5.34 -24.56 -9.06
C LYS A 426 4.14 -23.84 -8.44
N SER A 427 2.97 -24.00 -9.04
CA SER A 427 1.73 -23.40 -8.53
C SER A 427 1.32 -24.03 -7.20
N GLY A 428 1.04 -23.19 -6.20
CA GLY A 428 0.34 -23.55 -4.96
C GLY A 428 -1.16 -23.76 -5.14
N GLY A 429 -1.70 -23.48 -6.34
CA GLY A 429 -3.12 -23.50 -6.66
C GLY A 429 -3.70 -22.09 -6.75
N GLY A 430 -4.65 -21.91 -7.66
CA GLY A 430 -5.37 -20.66 -7.90
C GLY A 430 -6.40 -20.86 -9.02
N ASN A 431 -7.04 -19.77 -9.46
CA ASN A 431 -8.10 -19.85 -10.48
C ASN A 431 -7.57 -20.04 -11.91
N LEU A 432 -6.29 -19.74 -12.17
CA LEU A 432 -5.65 -19.89 -13.48
C LEU A 432 -4.86 -21.19 -13.62
N TYR A 433 -4.18 -21.62 -12.54
CA TYR A 433 -3.32 -22.80 -12.55
C TYR A 433 -3.58 -23.72 -11.34
N LYS A 434 -3.79 -25.00 -11.63
CA LYS A 434 -4.00 -26.03 -10.60
C LYS A 434 -2.77 -26.17 -9.70
N LYS A 435 -3.01 -26.57 -8.45
CA LYS A 435 -1.94 -26.87 -7.48
C LYS A 435 -1.02 -27.95 -8.04
N GLY A 436 0.29 -27.74 -7.90
CA GLY A 436 1.33 -28.66 -8.36
C GLY A 436 1.78 -28.44 -9.81
N SER A 437 1.08 -27.64 -10.61
CA SER A 437 1.49 -27.34 -12.00
C SER A 437 2.82 -26.60 -12.04
N ASN A 438 3.75 -27.05 -12.89
CA ASN A 438 4.97 -26.31 -13.20
C ASN A 438 4.70 -25.34 -14.35
N VAL A 439 4.63 -24.05 -14.05
CA VAL A 439 4.22 -23.02 -15.00
C VAL A 439 5.44 -22.24 -15.48
N ARG A 440 5.59 -22.13 -16.80
CA ARG A 440 6.64 -21.30 -17.43
C ARG A 440 6.18 -19.85 -17.44
N LEU A 441 6.88 -19.00 -16.69
CA LEU A 441 6.58 -17.57 -16.57
C LEU A 441 7.76 -16.73 -17.04
N ARG A 442 7.52 -15.44 -17.31
CA ARG A 442 8.62 -14.48 -17.45
C ARG A 442 9.24 -14.26 -16.07
N VAL A 443 10.55 -13.97 -16.04
CA VAL A 443 11.22 -13.64 -14.78
C VAL A 443 10.65 -12.35 -14.18
N ILE A 444 10.19 -11.41 -15.02
CA ILE A 444 9.34 -10.29 -14.58
C ILE A 444 7.98 -10.46 -15.25
N SER A 445 6.99 -10.82 -14.44
CA SER A 445 5.61 -11.11 -14.82
C SER A 445 4.67 -10.08 -14.20
N GLY A 446 3.50 -9.85 -14.81
CA GLY A 446 2.39 -9.18 -14.15
C GLY A 446 1.61 -10.16 -13.29
N HIS A 447 0.82 -9.66 -12.33
CA HIS A 447 -0.07 -10.53 -11.54
C HIS A 447 -0.95 -11.43 -12.43
N ARG A 448 -1.54 -10.84 -13.47
CA ARG A 448 -2.38 -11.54 -14.46
C ARG A 448 -1.72 -12.73 -15.17
N ASP A 449 -0.39 -12.83 -15.14
CA ASP A 449 0.33 -13.98 -15.73
C ASP A 449 0.30 -15.22 -14.81
N GLY A 450 0.07 -15.04 -13.51
CA GLY A 450 0.01 -16.11 -12.50
C GLY A 450 -1.40 -16.38 -11.95
N PHE A 451 -2.32 -15.42 -12.10
CA PHE A 451 -3.68 -15.50 -11.57
C PHE A 451 -4.64 -14.78 -12.53
N ALA A 452 -5.91 -15.21 -12.63
CA ALA A 452 -6.89 -14.51 -13.46
C ALA A 452 -7.38 -13.25 -12.70
N THR A 453 -6.77 -12.11 -13.00
CA THR A 453 -7.02 -10.78 -12.41
C THR A 453 -6.69 -9.69 -13.43
N GLU A 454 -7.26 -8.50 -13.27
CA GLU A 454 -6.84 -7.31 -14.03
C GLU A 454 -5.54 -6.70 -13.52
N CYS A 455 -5.04 -7.06 -12.35
CA CYS A 455 -3.75 -6.56 -11.84
C CYS A 455 -2.59 -6.97 -12.79
N PRO A 456 -1.62 -6.09 -13.12
CA PRO A 456 -1.33 -4.75 -12.59
C PRO A 456 -2.02 -3.59 -13.35
N GLY A 457 -3.13 -3.86 -14.03
CA GLY A 457 -3.81 -2.94 -14.93
C GLY A 457 -3.18 -2.91 -16.32
N SER A 458 -4.01 -2.71 -17.34
CA SER A 458 -3.62 -2.83 -18.75
C SER A 458 -2.46 -1.90 -19.15
N ARG A 459 -2.38 -0.68 -18.58
CA ARG A 459 -1.35 0.31 -18.96
C ARG A 459 0.00 -0.04 -18.36
N LEU A 460 0.04 -0.50 -17.11
CA LEU A 460 1.29 -0.93 -16.47
C LEU A 460 1.78 -2.27 -17.03
N TYR A 461 0.87 -3.20 -17.28
CA TYR A 461 1.22 -4.48 -17.92
C TYR A 461 1.92 -4.29 -19.27
N LYS A 462 1.43 -3.36 -20.11
CA LYS A 462 2.08 -2.99 -21.38
C LYS A 462 3.51 -2.44 -21.23
N LYS A 463 3.92 -1.99 -20.03
CA LYS A 463 5.28 -1.51 -19.76
C LYS A 463 6.25 -2.60 -19.29
N LEU A 464 5.79 -3.82 -18.98
CA LEU A 464 6.65 -4.87 -18.43
C LEU A 464 7.76 -5.31 -19.40
N GLY A 465 7.54 -5.28 -20.71
CA GLY A 465 8.61 -5.53 -21.70
C GLY A 465 9.76 -4.52 -21.61
N LYS A 466 9.43 -3.24 -21.36
CA LYS A 466 10.43 -2.19 -21.14
C LYS A 466 11.13 -2.36 -19.79
N ALA A 467 10.40 -2.72 -18.74
CA ALA A 467 10.98 -3.02 -17.43
C ALA A 467 11.99 -4.17 -17.52
N ARG A 468 11.64 -5.28 -18.19
CA ARG A 468 12.55 -6.41 -18.46
C ARG A 468 13.82 -5.98 -19.18
N SER A 469 13.68 -5.21 -20.25
CA SER A 469 14.82 -4.77 -21.05
C SER A 469 15.73 -3.81 -20.28
N SER A 470 15.15 -2.89 -19.52
CA SER A 470 15.92 -1.92 -18.71
C SER A 470 16.60 -2.60 -17.52
N SER A 471 15.90 -3.53 -16.88
CA SER A 471 16.41 -4.33 -15.76
C SER A 471 17.60 -5.20 -16.18
N ALA A 472 17.50 -5.89 -17.32
CA ALA A 472 18.62 -6.67 -17.86
C ALA A 472 19.82 -5.78 -18.23
N ARG A 473 19.58 -4.60 -18.82
CA ARG A 473 20.65 -3.63 -19.08
C ARG A 473 21.35 -3.20 -17.78
N PHE A 474 20.61 -2.95 -16.71
CA PHE A 474 21.20 -2.63 -15.41
C PHE A 474 22.02 -3.78 -14.81
N GLN A 475 21.71 -5.04 -15.13
CA GLN A 475 22.53 -6.20 -14.78
C GLN A 475 23.74 -6.41 -15.71
N GLY A 476 23.96 -5.57 -16.73
CA GLY A 476 25.01 -5.77 -17.73
C GLY A 476 24.70 -6.87 -18.76
N ARG A 477 23.42 -7.10 -19.08
CA ARG A 477 22.95 -8.13 -20.03
C ARG A 477 22.28 -7.58 -21.30
#